data_AF-A0A382MK24-F1
#
_entry.id   AF-A0A382MK24-F1
#
_cell.length_a   1.000
_cell.length_b   1.000
_cell.length_c   1.000
_cell.angle_alpha   90.00
_cell.angle_beta   90.00
_cell.angle_gamma   90.00
#
_symmetry.space_group_name_H-M   'P 1'
#
loop_
_entity.id
_entity.type
_entity.pdbx_description
1 polymer ?
#
loop_
_entity_poly.entity_id
_entity_poly.type
_entity_poly.pdbx_seq_one_letter_code
_entity_poly.pdbx_strand_id
1 'polypeptide(L)'
;MDKPSVRVVLYEGAGGRPLEGEHRRELLSTLLQAGYPVSRVTADGELASADDSPLIVLGDFDDGKVASAEIEGTKARVAFHDVNGDDVETLVHRVGKFREEVSGPESKPWLPWFP
;
A
#
# COMPACT_ATOMS: atom_id res chain seq x y z
N MET A 1 -6.00 20.14 -1.39
CA MET A 1 -6.38 18.95 -2.19
C MET A 1 -6.13 17.74 -1.33
N ASP A 2 -7.07 16.82 -1.27
CA ASP A 2 -6.86 15.57 -0.53
C ASP A 2 -5.70 14.80 -1.17
N LYS A 3 -4.68 14.48 -0.38
CA LYS A 3 -3.56 13.65 -0.83
C LYS A 3 -4.13 12.33 -1.39
N PRO A 4 -3.64 11.80 -2.52
CA PRO A 4 -4.13 10.55 -3.09
C PRO A 4 -4.18 9.46 -2.01
N SER A 5 -5.32 8.78 -1.97
CA SER A 5 -5.54 7.68 -1.03
C SER A 5 -4.68 6.50 -1.47
N VAL A 6 -3.68 6.14 -0.65
CA VAL A 6 -2.85 4.96 -0.91
C VAL A 6 -3.62 3.73 -0.44
N ARG A 7 -3.76 2.75 -1.32
CA ARG A 7 -4.33 1.44 -0.98
C ARG A 7 -3.25 0.53 -0.44
N VAL A 8 -3.52 -0.11 0.70
CA VAL A 8 -2.63 -1.10 1.30
C VAL A 8 -3.21 -2.50 1.07
N VAL A 9 -2.40 -3.41 0.56
CA VAL A 9 -2.78 -4.82 0.37
C VAL A 9 -1.91 -5.68 1.26
N LEU A 10 -2.52 -6.44 2.17
CA LEU A 10 -1.85 -7.51 2.90
C LEU A 10 -1.89 -8.77 2.03
N TYR A 11 -0.73 -9.22 1.56
CA TYR A 11 -0.57 -10.36 0.67
C TYR A 11 -0.14 -11.61 1.45
N GLU A 12 -0.99 -12.63 1.41
CA GLU A 12 -0.78 -13.97 1.98
C GLU A 12 -1.07 -15.04 0.91
N GLY A 13 -0.85 -14.69 -0.36
CA GLY A 13 -1.10 -15.56 -1.52
C GLY A 13 0.08 -16.47 -1.87
N ALA A 14 0.04 -17.07 -3.06
CA ALA A 14 1.13 -17.92 -3.55
C ALA A 14 2.48 -17.15 -3.56
N GLY A 15 3.53 -17.76 -3.01
CA GLY A 15 4.85 -17.13 -2.86
C GLY A 15 4.99 -16.16 -1.67
N GLY A 16 3.93 -15.99 -0.87
CA GLY A 16 3.97 -15.29 0.41
C GLY A 16 3.58 -16.22 1.57
N ARG A 17 4.15 -15.97 2.75
CA ARG A 17 3.77 -16.65 3.98
C ARG A 17 2.60 -15.92 4.65
N PRO A 18 1.64 -16.65 5.24
CA PRO A 18 0.62 -16.01 6.07
C PRO A 18 1.27 -15.29 7.25
N LEU A 19 0.86 -14.05 7.47
CA LEU A 19 1.28 -13.29 8.65
C LEU A 19 0.77 -13.98 9.92
N GLU A 20 1.57 -13.91 10.99
CA GLU A 20 1.17 -14.36 12.32
C GLU A 20 -0.12 -13.61 12.74
N GLY A 21 -1.03 -14.30 13.43
CA GLY A 21 -2.38 -13.82 13.69
C GLY A 21 -2.45 -12.55 14.53
N GLU A 22 -1.64 -12.44 15.58
CA GLU A 22 -1.57 -11.24 16.42
C GLU A 22 -0.92 -10.08 15.68
N HIS A 23 0.23 -10.31 15.05
CA HIS A 23 0.94 -9.31 14.26
C HIS A 23 0.06 -8.76 13.13
N ARG A 24 -0.65 -9.64 12.41
CA ARG A 24 -1.60 -9.25 11.36
C ARG A 24 -2.74 -8.40 11.91
N ARG A 25 -3.34 -8.80 13.04
CA ARG A 25 -4.45 -8.08 13.66
C ARG A 25 -4.01 -6.69 14.08
N GLU A 26 -2.83 -6.58 14.67
CA GLU A 26 -2.23 -5.32 15.07
C GLU A 26 -1.96 -4.43 13.86
N LEU A 27 -1.28 -4.94 12.84
CA LEU A 27 -1.00 -4.22 11.59
C LEU A 27 -2.28 -3.69 10.93
N LEU A 28 -3.29 -4.54 10.78
CA LEU A 28 -4.56 -4.17 10.16
C LEU A 28 -5.29 -3.10 10.97
N SER A 29 -5.33 -3.23 12.30
CA SER A 29 -5.93 -2.22 13.18
C SER A 29 -5.23 -0.88 13.07
N THR A 30 -3.90 -0.86 13.11
CA THR A 30 -3.11 0.37 13.08
C THR A 30 -3.22 1.09 11.73
N LEU A 31 -3.19 0.35 10.61
CA LEU A 31 -3.37 0.91 9.28
C LEU A 31 -4.76 1.54 9.09
N LEU A 32 -5.82 0.86 9.56
CA LEU A 32 -7.18 1.39 9.51
C LEU A 32 -7.35 2.62 10.38
N GLN A 33 -6.79 2.63 11.59
CA GLN A 33 -6.79 3.81 12.48
C GLN A 33 -6.03 4.99 11.88
N ALA A 34 -4.97 4.73 11.11
CA ALA A 34 -4.23 5.74 10.35
C ALA A 34 -4.96 6.22 9.08
N GLY A 35 -6.15 5.65 8.77
CA GLY A 35 -7.00 6.08 7.67
C GLY A 35 -6.63 5.46 6.31
N TYR A 36 -5.82 4.40 6.28
CA TYR A 36 -5.50 3.70 5.04
C TYR A 36 -6.56 2.63 4.71
N PRO A 37 -7.08 2.60 3.47
CA PRO A 37 -7.88 1.47 3.01
C PRO A 37 -7.00 0.22 2.90
N VAL A 38 -7.36 -0.83 3.63
CA VAL A 38 -6.64 -2.11 3.66
C VAL A 38 -7.47 -3.20 2.98
N SER A 39 -6.86 -3.95 2.08
CA SER A 39 -7.41 -5.18 1.50
C SER A 39 -6.51 -6.35 1.87
N ARG A 40 -7.07 -7.55 2.03
CA ARG A 40 -6.29 -8.77 2.29
C ARG A 40 -6.50 -9.74 1.14
N VAL A 41 -5.41 -10.26 0.60
CA VAL A 41 -5.39 -11.22 -0.50
C VAL A 41 -4.77 -12.51 0.01
N THR A 42 -5.48 -13.62 -0.17
CA THR A 42 -5.02 -14.97 0.17
C THR A 42 -4.87 -15.79 -1.11
N ALA A 43 -4.34 -17.00 -1.04
CA ALA A 43 -4.07 -17.82 -2.23
C ALA A 43 -5.27 -18.02 -3.17
N ASP A 44 -6.50 -18.02 -2.63
CA ASP A 44 -7.75 -18.17 -3.38
C ASP A 44 -8.52 -16.86 -3.55
N GLY A 45 -7.94 -15.73 -3.14
CA GLY A 45 -8.60 -14.43 -3.10
C GLY A 45 -8.34 -13.60 -4.34
N GLU A 46 -9.40 -13.07 -4.94
CA GLU A 46 -9.30 -12.07 -6.01
C GLU A 46 -9.33 -10.66 -5.41
N LEU A 47 -8.38 -9.81 -5.80
CA LEU A 47 -8.41 -8.39 -5.45
C LEU A 47 -9.25 -7.65 -6.50
N ALA A 48 -10.15 -6.77 -6.06
CA ALA A 48 -10.86 -5.88 -6.97
C ALA A 48 -9.88 -5.13 -7.87
N SER A 49 -10.24 -4.94 -9.15
CA SER A 49 -9.40 -4.27 -10.15
C SER A 49 -8.72 -3.04 -9.58
N ALA A 50 -7.44 -2.87 -9.90
CA ALA A 50 -6.70 -1.66 -9.57
C ALA A 50 -7.45 -0.46 -10.17
N ASP A 51 -7.75 0.51 -9.33
CA ASP A 51 -8.05 1.88 -9.75
C ASP A 51 -6.72 2.60 -10.06
N ASP A 52 -6.77 3.87 -10.48
CA ASP A 52 -5.56 4.67 -10.71
C ASP A 52 -4.84 5.08 -9.39
N SER A 53 -5.31 4.58 -8.25
CA SER A 53 -4.76 4.88 -6.93
C SER A 53 -3.43 4.14 -6.70
N PRO A 54 -2.42 4.79 -6.11
CA PRO A 54 -1.18 4.12 -5.74
C PRO A 54 -1.42 2.97 -4.77
N LEU A 55 -0.70 1.86 -4.98
CA LEU A 55 -0.87 0.62 -4.22
C LEU A 55 0.44 0.24 -3.54
N ILE A 56 0.37 -0.12 -2.26
CA ILE A 56 1.47 -0.77 -1.55
C ILE A 56 1.04 -2.17 -1.09
N VAL A 57 1.83 -3.17 -1.44
CA VAL A 57 1.61 -4.58 -1.11
C VAL A 57 2.57 -4.97 0.00
N LEU A 58 2.05 -5.35 1.16
CA LEU A 58 2.79 -5.82 2.33
C LEU A 58 2.63 -7.34 2.42
N GLY A 59 3.72 -8.09 2.38
CA GLY A 59 3.71 -9.55 2.51
C GLY A 59 5.02 -10.07 3.08
N ASP A 60 5.01 -11.29 3.62
CA ASP A 60 6.23 -12.01 3.99
C ASP A 60 6.63 -12.88 2.79
N PHE A 61 7.56 -12.42 1.97
CA PHE A 61 7.89 -13.05 0.69
C PHE A 61 9.08 -14.00 0.82
N ASP A 62 8.97 -15.23 0.32
CA ASP A 62 9.98 -16.28 0.53
C ASP A 62 11.39 -15.95 -0.02
N ASP A 63 11.50 -15.03 -0.99
CA ASP A 63 12.74 -14.77 -1.74
C ASP A 63 13.32 -13.35 -1.52
N GLY A 64 12.73 -12.56 -0.61
CA GLY A 64 13.20 -11.21 -0.22
C GLY A 64 13.36 -10.19 -1.36
N LYS A 65 13.02 -10.56 -2.60
CA LYS A 65 13.12 -9.73 -3.79
C LYS A 65 11.83 -8.98 -3.98
N VAL A 66 11.91 -7.70 -3.66
CA VAL A 66 10.73 -6.85 -3.73
C VAL A 66 11.07 -5.63 -4.59
N ALA A 67 10.57 -5.64 -5.83
CA ALA A 67 10.76 -4.57 -6.80
C ALA A 67 9.55 -3.63 -6.80
N SER A 68 9.77 -2.33 -6.96
CA SER A 68 8.71 -1.40 -7.35
C SER A 68 8.48 -1.52 -8.86
N ALA A 69 7.21 -1.52 -9.28
CA ALA A 69 6.84 -1.62 -10.68
C ALA A 69 5.66 -0.70 -11.00
N GLU A 70 5.63 -0.23 -12.24
CA GLU A 70 4.42 0.31 -12.85
C GLU A 70 3.69 -0.86 -13.51
N ILE A 71 2.38 -0.99 -13.27
CA ILE A 71 1.59 -2.05 -13.90
C ILE A 71 1.24 -1.62 -15.32
N GLU A 72 1.57 -2.46 -16.30
CA GLU A 72 1.25 -2.22 -17.70
C GLU A 72 -0.27 -2.01 -17.89
N GLY A 73 -0.65 -0.86 -18.44
CA GLY A 73 -2.05 -0.48 -18.65
C GLY A 73 -2.69 0.41 -17.59
N THR A 74 -1.98 0.74 -16.50
CA THR A 74 -2.45 1.66 -15.45
C THR A 74 -1.40 2.72 -15.13
N LYS A 75 -1.84 3.92 -14.71
CA LYS A 75 -0.91 4.96 -14.21
C LYS A 75 -0.54 4.77 -12.74
N ALA A 76 -1.06 3.73 -12.09
CA ALA A 76 -0.84 3.46 -10.68
C ALA A 76 0.57 2.92 -10.44
N ARG A 77 1.24 3.51 -9.46
CA ARG A 77 2.51 3.01 -8.94
C ARG A 77 2.23 1.89 -7.96
N VAL A 78 2.96 0.79 -8.10
CA VAL A 78 2.90 -0.33 -7.17
C VAL A 78 4.23 -0.52 -6.48
N ALA A 79 4.21 -0.41 -5.15
CA ALA A 79 5.32 -0.78 -4.30
C ALA A 79 4.99 -2.11 -3.64
N PHE A 80 5.94 -3.02 -3.63
CA PHE A 80 5.88 -4.20 -2.80
C PHE A 80 6.82 -3.97 -1.62
N HIS A 81 6.50 -4.52 -0.46
CA HIS A 81 7.38 -4.47 0.71
C HIS A 81 7.33 -5.79 1.49
N ASP A 82 8.52 -6.30 1.81
CA ASP A 82 8.67 -7.47 2.68
C ASP A 82 8.51 -7.05 4.14
N VAL A 83 7.57 -7.66 4.84
CA VAL A 83 7.32 -7.38 6.26
C VAL A 83 8.26 -8.12 7.21
N ASN A 84 9.08 -9.04 6.70
CA ASN A 84 9.91 -9.90 7.53
C ASN A 84 10.90 -9.08 8.37
N GLY A 85 10.75 -9.14 9.70
CA GLY A 85 11.61 -8.43 10.66
C GLY A 85 11.22 -6.97 10.92
N ASP A 86 10.21 -6.42 10.24
CA ASP A 86 9.69 -5.08 10.52
C ASP A 86 8.56 -5.17 11.58
N ASP A 87 8.55 -4.24 12.54
CA ASP A 87 7.41 -4.07 13.45
C ASP A 87 6.28 -3.24 12.82
N VAL A 88 5.13 -3.21 13.47
CA VAL A 88 3.93 -2.52 12.94
C VAL A 88 4.16 -1.01 12.77
N GLU A 89 4.93 -0.39 13.67
CA GLU A 89 5.23 1.05 13.58
C GLU A 89 6.07 1.36 12.33
N THR A 90 7.08 0.53 12.07
CA THR A 90 7.95 0.62 10.90
C THR A 90 7.16 0.45 9.60
N LEU A 91 6.23 -0.52 9.56
CA LEU A 91 5.36 -0.75 8.40
C LEU A 91 4.43 0.44 8.14
N VAL A 92 3.83 1.01 9.18
CA VAL A 92 2.94 2.18 9.03
C VAL A 92 3.73 3.41 8.60
N HIS A 93 4.92 3.64 9.16
CA HIS A 93 5.82 4.72 8.74
C HIS A 93 6.17 4.59 7.25
N ARG A 94 6.43 3.38 6.78
CA ARG A 94 6.75 3.11 5.39
C ARG A 94 5.57 3.38 4.44
N VAL A 95 4.36 2.99 4.81
CA VAL A 95 3.14 3.33 4.04
C VAL A 95 2.98 4.86 3.97
N GLY A 96 3.25 5.57 5.07
CA GLY A 96 3.25 7.04 5.11
C GLY A 96 4.27 7.66 4.16
N LYS A 97 5.51 7.16 4.17
CA LYS A 97 6.56 7.61 3.26
C LYS A 97 6.20 7.37 1.79
N PHE A 98 5.67 6.19 1.47
CA PHE A 98 5.20 5.87 0.13
C PHE A 98 4.08 6.83 -0.31
N ARG A 99 3.13 7.15 0.58
CA ARG A 99 2.09 8.16 0.33
C ARG A 99 2.69 9.52 -0.03
N GLU A 100 3.72 9.97 0.68
CA GLU A 100 4.40 11.23 0.37
C GLU A 100 5.09 11.19 -1.01
N GLU A 101 5.78 10.10 -1.33
CA GLU A 101 6.47 9.89 -2.61
C GLU A 101 5.50 9.91 -3.81
N VAL A 102 4.31 9.33 -3.66
CA VAL A 102 3.30 9.26 -4.73
C VAL A 102 2.36 10.47 -4.79
N SER A 103 2.21 11.22 -3.69
CA SER A 103 1.36 12.43 -3.67
C SER A 103 1.94 13.58 -4.50
N GLY A 104 3.26 13.58 -4.74
CA GLY A 104 3.93 14.67 -5.44
C GLY A 104 3.87 16.00 -4.68
N PRO A 105 4.45 17.08 -5.23
CA PRO A 105 4.33 18.41 -4.65
C PRO A 105 2.86 18.85 -4.61
N GLU A 106 2.47 19.61 -3.56
CA GLU A 106 1.12 20.14 -3.43
C GLU A 106 0.67 20.79 -4.74
N SER A 107 -0.46 20.32 -5.27
CA SER A 107 -1.11 20.96 -6.41
C SER A 107 -1.36 22.42 -6.03
N LYS A 108 -0.81 23.35 -6.81
CA LYS A 108 -0.99 24.79 -6.58
C LYS A 108 -2.48 25.07 -6.38
N PRO A 109 -2.87 25.93 -5.42
CA PRO A 109 -4.26 26.29 -5.24
C PRO A 109 -4.83 26.74 -6.58
N TRP A 110 -6.01 26.20 -6.93
CA TRP A 110 -6.67 26.51 -8.18
C TRP A 110 -6.91 28.02 -8.26
N LEU A 111 -6.26 28.67 -9.22
CA LEU A 111 -6.50 30.07 -9.52
C LEU A 111 -7.69 30.14 -10.48
N PRO A 112 -8.76 30.88 -10.17
CA PRO A 112 -9.84 31.09 -11.11
C PRO A 112 -9.28 31.75 -12.37
N TRP A 113 -9.58 31.14 -13.51
CA TRP A 113 -9.09 31.59 -14.82
C TRP A 113 -9.97 32.70 -15.41
N PHE A 114 -10.96 33.19 -14.65
CA PHE A 114 -11.73 34.38 -14.97
C PHE A 114 -11.73 35.34 -13.78
N PRO A 115 -11.48 36.64 -14.00
CA PRO A 115 -11.60 37.69 -12.99
C PRO A 115 -13.06 37.95 -12.58
#